data_AF-A0A9D1HDB0-F1
#
_entry.id   AF-A0A9D1HDB0-F1
#
_cell.length_a   1.000
_cell.length_b   1.000
_cell.length_c   1.000
_cell.angle_alpha   90.00
_cell.angle_beta   90.00
_cell.angle_gamma   90.00
#
_symmetry.space_group_name_H-M   'P 1'
#
loop_
_entity.id
_entity.type
_entity.pdbx_description
1 polymer ?
#
loop_
_entity_poly.entity_id
_entity_poly.type
_entity_poly.pdbx_seq_one_letter_code
_entity_poly.pdbx_strand_id
1 'polypeptide(L)'
;MSIYAIADLHLSLSPNVDKPMDIYGGRWHEHTERLRINWCSMIKENDTVIIPGDISWALKLEDAKYDLDFLSSLPGYKVLFKGNHDLWWNGIKRLNNMYDNMTFVQNDCFAAEGVYICGSRGWLTPDNDDY
;
A
#
# COMPACT_ATOMS: atom_id res chain seq x y z
N MET A 1 12.01 -6.04 16.52
CA MET A 1 11.35 -5.26 15.48
C MET A 1 11.85 -5.84 14.18
N SER A 2 10.93 -6.23 13.32
CA SER A 2 11.21 -6.80 12.01
C SER A 2 10.64 -5.89 10.94
N ILE A 3 11.25 -5.92 9.75
CA ILE A 3 10.71 -5.30 8.55
C ILE A 3 10.07 -6.39 7.70
N TYR A 4 8.80 -6.21 7.35
CA TYR A 4 8.06 -7.04 6.40
C TYR A 4 7.76 -6.24 5.13
N ALA A 5 7.46 -6.93 4.04
CA ALA A 5 7.05 -6.30 2.79
C ALA A 5 5.94 -7.10 2.11
N ILE A 6 4.95 -6.39 1.58
CA ILE A 6 3.87 -6.96 0.78
C ILE A 6 3.33 -5.90 -0.19
N ALA A 7 3.18 -6.27 -1.45
CA ALA A 7 2.77 -5.40 -2.55
C ALA A 7 1.42 -5.81 -3.13
N ASP A 8 0.88 -5.01 -4.05
CA ASP A 8 -0.23 -5.39 -4.93
C ASP A 8 -1.49 -5.79 -4.16
N LEU A 9 -1.81 -5.06 -3.09
CA LEU A 9 -2.96 -5.37 -2.24
C LEU A 9 -4.28 -5.23 -2.99
N HIS A 10 -4.34 -4.31 -3.96
CA HIS A 10 -5.49 -4.09 -4.85
C HIS A 10 -6.83 -4.06 -4.12
N LEU A 11 -6.88 -3.34 -3.00
CA LEU A 11 -8.06 -3.25 -2.15
C LEU A 11 -9.17 -2.45 -2.85
N SER A 12 -10.42 -2.80 -2.55
CA SER A 12 -11.61 -2.15 -3.13
C SER A 12 -12.75 -2.14 -2.12
N LEU A 13 -12.50 -1.66 -0.89
CA LEU A 13 -13.46 -1.69 0.21
C LEU A 13 -14.49 -0.54 0.17
N SER A 14 -14.24 0.50 -0.63
CA SER A 14 -15.23 1.57 -0.80
C SER A 14 -16.49 1.02 -1.47
N PRO A 15 -17.70 1.38 -0.99
CA PRO A 15 -18.95 1.00 -1.65
C PRO A 15 -19.10 1.59 -3.07
N ASN A 16 -18.29 2.59 -3.43
CA ASN A 16 -18.30 3.20 -4.75
C ASN A 16 -17.28 2.56 -5.72
N VAL A 17 -16.51 1.57 -5.27
CA VAL A 17 -15.46 0.91 -6.07
C VAL A 17 -15.82 -0.56 -6.25
N ASP A 18 -16.42 -0.89 -7.38
CA ASP A 18 -16.73 -2.26 -7.77
C ASP A 18 -15.60 -2.83 -8.66
N LYS A 19 -14.54 -3.31 -8.02
CA LYS A 19 -13.38 -3.95 -8.68
C LYS A 19 -12.91 -5.19 -7.92
N PRO A 20 -13.71 -6.28 -7.92
CA PRO A 20 -13.34 -7.50 -7.23
C PRO A 20 -12.15 -8.16 -7.93
N MET A 21 -11.16 -8.61 -7.16
CA MET A 21 -9.94 -9.24 -7.72
C MET A 21 -10.14 -10.71 -8.08
N ASP A 22 -11.19 -11.36 -7.58
CA ASP A 22 -11.49 -12.78 -7.84
C ASP A 22 -11.73 -13.11 -9.31
N ILE A 23 -12.13 -12.12 -10.12
CA ILE A 23 -12.23 -12.24 -11.59
C ILE A 23 -10.89 -12.57 -12.25
N TYR A 24 -9.76 -12.26 -11.61
CA TYR A 24 -8.41 -12.56 -12.09
C TYR A 24 -7.91 -13.94 -11.64
N GLY A 25 -8.79 -14.75 -11.02
CA GLY A 25 -8.55 -16.16 -10.71
C GLY A 25 -8.63 -16.49 -9.23
N GLY A 26 -8.79 -17.78 -8.92
CA GLY A 26 -9.11 -18.27 -7.58
C GLY A 26 -8.12 -17.91 -6.46
N ARG A 27 -6.90 -17.46 -6.79
CA ARG A 27 -5.94 -16.95 -5.79
C ARG A 27 -6.42 -15.68 -5.09
N TRP A 28 -7.28 -14.91 -5.75
CA TRP A 28 -7.82 -13.64 -5.28
C TRP A 28 -9.14 -13.77 -4.51
N HIS A 29 -9.71 -14.98 -4.48
CA HIS A 29 -10.89 -15.25 -3.69
C HIS A 29 -10.62 -14.94 -2.21
N GLU A 30 -11.50 -14.13 -1.62
CA GLU A 30 -11.40 -13.65 -0.24
C GLU A 30 -10.03 -13.07 0.12
N HIS A 31 -9.29 -12.50 -0.85
CA HIS A 31 -7.91 -12.07 -0.64
C HIS A 31 -7.79 -11.02 0.47
N THR A 32 -8.74 -10.10 0.62
CA THR A 32 -8.72 -9.08 1.67
C THR A 32 -8.84 -9.68 3.06
N GLU A 33 -9.71 -10.68 3.26
CA GLU A 33 -9.84 -11.36 4.54
C GLU A 33 -8.63 -12.24 4.86
N ARG A 34 -8.12 -12.96 3.85
CA ARG A 34 -6.89 -13.74 3.99
C ARG A 34 -5.68 -12.84 4.29
N LEU A 35 -5.60 -11.67 3.68
CA LEU A 35 -4.60 -10.64 3.97
C LEU A 35 -4.70 -10.25 5.44
N ARG A 36 -5.89 -9.88 5.92
CA ARG A 36 -6.13 -9.48 7.32
C ARG A 36 -5.70 -10.56 8.31
N ILE A 37 -6.16 -11.81 8.11
CA ILE A 37 -5.85 -12.94 8.99
C ILE A 37 -4.34 -13.16 9.06
N ASN A 38 -3.67 -13.24 7.91
CA ASN A 38 -2.23 -13.48 7.86
C ASN A 38 -1.45 -12.31 8.48
N TRP A 39 -1.83 -11.08 8.17
CA TRP A 39 -1.21 -9.88 8.73
C TRP A 39 -1.29 -9.87 10.26
N CYS A 40 -2.48 -10.06 10.83
CA CYS A 40 -2.67 -10.08 12.28
C CYS A 40 -1.97 -11.27 12.98
N SER A 41 -1.72 -12.37 12.25
CA SER A 41 -1.01 -13.53 12.81
C SER A 41 0.52 -13.36 12.86
N MET A 42 1.09 -12.50 12.00
CA MET A 42 2.54 -12.37 11.82
C MET A 42 3.12 -11.04 12.31
N ILE A 43 2.40 -9.94 12.12
CA ILE A 43 2.90 -8.58 12.33
C ILE A 43 2.57 -8.11 13.75
N LYS A 44 3.56 -7.58 14.46
CA LYS A 44 3.38 -6.95 15.77
C LYS A 44 3.32 -5.43 15.65
N GLU A 45 2.82 -4.75 16.68
CA GLU A 45 2.66 -3.30 16.68
C GLU A 45 3.96 -2.51 16.49
N ASN A 46 5.09 -3.09 16.90
CA ASN A 46 6.41 -2.47 16.77
C ASN A 46 7.19 -2.94 15.54
N ASP A 47 6.56 -3.69 14.63
CA ASP A 47 7.17 -4.05 13.36
C ASP A 47 6.85 -2.98 12.30
N THR A 48 7.70 -2.91 11.28
CA THR A 48 7.51 -2.04 10.11
C THR A 48 7.08 -2.88 8.91
N VAL A 49 6.09 -2.42 8.15
CA VAL A 49 5.61 -3.08 6.93
C VAL A 49 5.72 -2.15 5.74
N ILE A 50 6.48 -2.57 4.74
CA ILE A 50 6.65 -1.88 3.47
C ILE A 50 5.53 -2.30 2.51
N ILE A 51 4.83 -1.33 1.95
CA ILE A 51 3.79 -1.55 0.93
C ILE A 51 4.21 -0.83 -0.36
N PRO A 52 4.91 -1.51 -1.29
CA PRO A 52 5.55 -0.88 -2.43
C PRO A 52 4.60 -0.67 -3.63
N GLY A 53 3.39 -0.15 -3.38
CA GLY A 53 2.43 0.24 -4.42
C GLY A 53 1.28 -0.73 -4.68
N ASP A 54 0.38 -0.25 -5.55
CA ASP A 54 -0.86 -0.90 -5.99
C ASP A 54 -1.73 -1.34 -4.81
N ILE A 55 -2.00 -0.35 -3.97
CA ILE A 55 -2.65 -0.50 -2.68
C ILE A 55 -4.16 -0.59 -2.84
N SER A 56 -4.74 0.32 -3.62
CA SER A 56 -6.19 0.48 -3.76
C SER A 56 -6.59 0.71 -5.21
N TRP A 57 -7.71 0.11 -5.61
CA TRP A 57 -8.37 0.31 -6.89
C TRP A 57 -9.12 1.63 -7.01
N ALA A 58 -9.28 2.36 -5.90
CA ALA A 58 -9.96 3.64 -5.89
C ALA A 58 -9.27 4.65 -6.81
N LEU A 59 -10.07 5.48 -7.48
CA LEU A 59 -9.52 6.56 -8.32
C LEU A 59 -9.33 7.86 -7.55
N LYS A 60 -10.08 8.03 -6.47
CA LYS A 60 -10.11 9.24 -5.65
C LYS A 60 -9.76 8.92 -4.21
N LEU A 61 -9.16 9.88 -3.52
CA LEU A 61 -8.76 9.73 -2.12
C LEU A 61 -9.94 9.48 -1.18
N GLU A 62 -11.14 10.01 -1.48
CA GLU A 62 -12.35 9.77 -0.68
C GLU A 62 -12.74 8.29 -0.62
N ASP A 63 -12.54 7.58 -1.73
CA ASP A 63 -12.80 6.14 -1.84
C ASP A 63 -11.61 5.32 -1.32
N ALA A 64 -10.37 5.71 -1.64
CA ALA A 64 -9.17 5.04 -1.10
C ALA A 64 -9.09 5.11 0.42
N LYS A 65 -9.76 6.09 1.06
CA LYS A 65 -9.81 6.21 2.51
C LYS A 65 -10.33 4.93 3.18
N TYR A 66 -11.29 4.23 2.58
CA TYR A 66 -11.80 2.96 3.13
C TYR A 66 -10.70 1.90 3.22
N ASP A 67 -9.86 1.82 2.19
CA ASP A 67 -8.73 0.89 2.13
C ASP A 67 -7.59 1.31 3.07
N LEU A 68 -7.31 2.61 3.16
CA LEU A 68 -6.30 3.17 4.07
C LEU A 68 -6.71 3.02 5.54
N ASP A 69 -7.99 3.22 5.87
CA ASP A 69 -8.53 3.01 7.21
C ASP A 69 -8.42 1.52 7.62
N PHE A 70 -8.73 0.61 6.69
CA PHE A 70 -8.52 -0.82 6.88
C PHE A 70 -7.05 -1.12 7.19
N LEU A 71 -6.12 -0.62 6.38
CA LEU A 71 -4.69 -0.81 6.63
C LEU A 71 -4.23 -0.20 7.95
N SER A 72 -4.75 0.98 8.33
CA SER A 72 -4.41 1.66 9.58
C SER A 72 -4.88 0.87 10.80
N SER A 73 -5.97 0.11 10.68
CA SER A 73 -6.46 -0.79 11.73
C SER A 73 -5.60 -2.04 11.94
N LEU A 74 -4.75 -2.42 10.99
CA LEU A 74 -3.85 -3.58 11.13
C LEU A 74 -2.67 -3.23 12.04
N PRO A 75 -2.00 -4.22 12.67
CA PRO A 75 -0.81 -3.96 13.47
C PRO A 75 0.39 -3.47 12.64
N GLY A 76 1.33 -2.79 13.31
CA GLY A 76 2.61 -2.36 12.76
C GLY A 76 2.60 -0.98 12.11
N TYR A 77 3.77 -0.41 11.87
CA TYR A 77 3.95 0.88 11.18
C TYR A 77 4.07 0.65 9.68
N LYS A 78 3.32 1.40 8.85
CA LYS A 78 3.33 1.19 7.38
C LYS A 78 4.16 2.24 6.68
N VAL A 79 5.02 1.78 5.78
CA VAL A 79 5.77 2.63 4.85
C VAL A 79 5.24 2.36 3.46
N LEU A 80 4.43 3.28 2.94
CA LEU A 80 3.73 3.12 1.68
C LEU A 80 4.48 3.82 0.55
N PHE A 81 4.45 3.22 -0.63
CA PHE A 81 4.90 3.82 -1.89
C PHE A 81 3.76 3.80 -2.90
N LYS A 82 3.84 4.69 -3.89
CA LYS A 82 2.83 4.82 -4.94
C LYS A 82 3.06 3.79 -6.04
N GLY A 83 2.05 2.96 -6.32
CA GLY A 83 1.99 2.13 -7.52
C GLY A 83 1.33 2.86 -8.70
N ASN A 84 1.28 2.21 -9.86
CA ASN A 84 0.67 2.80 -11.06
C ASN A 84 -0.88 2.82 -10.98
N HIS A 85 -1.48 1.95 -10.17
CA HIS A 85 -2.92 1.91 -9.93
C HIS A 85 -3.39 2.86 -8.81
N ASP A 86 -2.47 3.42 -8.02
CA ASP A 86 -2.77 4.36 -6.93
C ASP A 86 -3.04 5.79 -7.44
N LEU A 87 -4.05 5.96 -8.30
CA LEU A 87 -4.41 7.24 -8.92
C LEU A 87 -4.94 8.26 -7.89
N TRP A 88 -5.44 7.77 -6.76
CA TRP A 88 -5.88 8.54 -5.61
C TRP A 88 -4.73 9.26 -4.88
N TRP A 89 -3.48 8.80 -5.07
CA TRP A 89 -2.28 9.30 -4.40
C TRP A 89 -1.92 10.72 -4.87
N ASN A 90 -2.52 11.70 -4.21
CA ASN A 90 -2.39 13.12 -4.53
C ASN A 90 -2.04 13.94 -3.29
N GLY A 91 -0.89 14.61 -3.34
CA GLY A 91 -0.40 15.51 -2.29
C GLY A 91 0.21 14.77 -1.09
N ILE A 92 1.52 14.52 -1.14
CA ILE A 92 2.24 13.75 -0.11
C ILE A 92 2.07 14.33 1.31
N LYS A 93 2.08 15.66 1.45
CA LYS A 93 1.84 16.34 2.73
C LYS A 93 0.45 16.08 3.30
N ARG A 94 -0.56 15.95 2.43
CA ARG A 94 -1.93 15.64 2.86
C ARG A 94 -2.00 14.21 3.39
N LEU A 95 -1.44 13.26 2.65
CA LEU A 95 -1.44 11.84 3.01
C LEU A 95 -0.72 11.59 4.34
N ASN A 96 0.47 12.18 4.53
CA ASN A 96 1.25 12.05 5.76
C ASN A 96 0.63 12.73 6.99
N ASN A 97 -0.47 13.48 6.83
CA ASN A 97 -1.21 14.07 7.94
C ASN A 97 -2.49 13.27 8.28
N MET A 98 -2.77 12.16 7.60
CA MET A 98 -4.03 11.40 7.79
C MET A 98 -3.95 10.34 8.88
N TYR A 99 -2.77 9.75 9.12
CA TYR A 99 -2.60 8.60 10.00
C TYR A 99 -1.29 8.69 10.78
N ASP A 100 -1.32 8.36 12.06
CA ASP A 100 -0.13 8.38 12.91
C ASP A 100 0.77 7.15 12.72
N ASN A 101 0.22 6.05 12.20
CA ASN A 101 0.91 4.77 12.01
C ASN A 101 1.28 4.47 10.54
N MET A 102 1.28 5.49 9.69
CA MET A 102 1.64 5.37 8.29
C MET A 102 2.52 6.53 7.83
N THR A 103 3.52 6.22 7.01
CA THR A 103 4.24 7.21 6.23
C THR A 103 4.15 6.85 4.76
N PHE A 104 3.72 7.82 3.97
CA PHE A 104 3.72 7.81 2.51
C PHE A 104 5.04 8.41 2.04
N VAL A 105 5.82 7.63 1.29
CA VAL A 105 7.14 8.02 0.79
C VAL A 105 7.06 8.26 -0.71
N GLN A 106 7.59 9.39 -1.18
CA GLN A 106 7.58 9.74 -2.60
C GLN A 106 8.87 10.46 -2.99
N ASN A 107 9.73 9.75 -3.75
CA ASN A 107 11.07 10.21 -4.13
C ASN A 107 11.90 10.63 -2.91
N ASP A 108 11.81 9.83 -1.85
CA ASP A 108 12.47 10.08 -0.58
C ASP A 108 12.79 8.73 0.09
N CYS A 109 13.29 8.80 1.32
CA CYS A 109 13.61 7.66 2.16
C CYS A 109 12.94 7.77 3.53
N PHE A 110 12.76 6.61 4.16
CA PHE A 110 12.26 6.48 5.53
C PHE A 110 13.24 5.61 6.34
N ALA A 111 13.68 6.09 7.50
CA ALA A 111 14.59 5.35 8.36
C ALA A 111 13.80 4.43 9.29
N ALA A 112 14.10 3.13 9.26
CA ALA A 112 13.43 2.12 10.08
C ALA A 112 14.42 1.00 10.43
N GLU A 113 14.43 0.56 11.70
CA GLU A 113 15.24 -0.57 12.19
C GLU A 113 16.74 -0.54 11.78
N GLY A 114 17.33 0.66 11.70
CA GLY A 114 18.74 0.84 11.35
C GLY A 114 19.06 0.81 9.85
N VAL A 115 18.04 0.78 8.99
CA VAL A 115 18.17 0.89 7.52
C VAL A 115 17.38 2.07 6.98
N TYR A 116 17.70 2.49 5.76
CA TYR A 116 16.89 3.44 4.99
C TYR A 116 16.07 2.69 3.94
N ILE A 117 14.76 2.84 4.01
CA ILE A 117 13.80 2.32 3.05
C ILE A 117 13.56 3.42 2.02
N CYS A 118 14.05 3.22 0.80
CA CYS A 118 14.00 4.22 -0.26
C CYS A 118 13.05 3.77 -1.38
N GLY A 119 12.36 4.73 -2.00
CA GLY A 119 11.56 4.44 -3.19
C GLY A 119 11.47 5.64 -4.10
N SER A 120 11.59 5.37 -5.40
CA SER A 120 11.48 6.37 -6.45
C SER A 120 10.71 5.80 -7.63
N ARG A 121 10.15 6.69 -8.44
CA ARG A 121 9.50 6.31 -9.68
C ARG A 121 10.54 5.74 -10.65
N GLY A 122 10.31 4.51 -11.10
CA GLY A 122 11.03 3.95 -12.25
C GLY A 122 10.65 4.69 -13.54
N TRP A 123 11.63 4.92 -14.40
CA TRP A 123 11.42 5.44 -15.75
C TRP A 123 11.86 4.37 -16.74
N LEU A 124 11.09 4.18 -17.80
CA LEU A 124 11.58 3.44 -18.96
C LEU A 124 12.79 4.21 -19.50
N THR A 125 13.87 3.50 -19.72
CA THR A 125 15.06 4.06 -20.34
C THR A 125 14.90 4.00 -21.87
N PRO A 126 15.55 4.89 -22.66
CA PRO A 126 15.36 4.94 -24.12
C PRO A 126 15.70 3.64 -24.87
N ASP A 127 16.42 2.73 -24.23
CA ASP A 127 16.79 1.40 -24.69
C ASP A 127 15.76 0.30 -24.33
N ASN A 128 14.68 0.65 -23.64
CA ASN A 128 13.58 -0.27 -23.36
C ASN A 128 12.64 -0.36 -24.58
N ASP A 129 12.27 -1.59 -24.96
CA ASP A 129 11.39 -1.84 -26.11
C ASP A 129 10.00 -1.18 -25.97
N ASP A 130 9.56 -0.87 -24.74
CA ASP A 130 8.29 -0.22 -24.42
C ASP A 130 8.41 1.31 -24.16
N TYR A 131 9.58 1.94 -24.40
CA TYR A 131 9.81 3.39 -24.18
C TYR A 131 8.96 4.31 -25.07
#